data_AF-A0A562MAJ1-F1
#
_entry.id   AF-A0A562MAJ1-F1
#
_cell.length_a   1.000
_cell.length_b   1.000
_cell.length_c   1.000
_cell.angle_alpha   90.00
_cell.angle_beta   90.00
_cell.angle_gamma   90.00
#
_symmetry.space_group_name_H-M   'P 1'
#
loop_
_entity.id
_entity.type
_entity.pdbx_description
1 polymer ?
#
loop_
_entity_poly.entity_id
_entity_poly.type
_entity_poly.pdbx_seq_one_letter_code
_entity_poly.pdbx_strand_id
1 'polypeptide(L)'
;MQTLWRNAAAMLALLAGANEALADEKEAWSLFVSDHAAPTITAIDAVSGGKIGTFSVKGPATLHRSASGRAVFAVQGTAGTVTAISSGIA
;
A
#
# COMPACT_ATOMS: atom_id res chain seq x y z
N MET A 1 -44.66 -33.28 4.34
CA MET A 1 -44.26 -31.93 3.86
C MET A 1 -43.31 -31.19 4.81
N GLN A 2 -43.30 -31.46 6.13
CA GLN A 2 -42.46 -30.74 7.12
C GLN A 2 -40.94 -31.03 7.02
N THR A 3 -40.52 -32.17 6.47
CA THR A 3 -39.11 -32.57 6.35
C THR A 3 -38.40 -31.95 5.15
N LEU A 4 -39.13 -31.63 4.07
CA LEU A 4 -38.56 -30.91 2.92
C LEU A 4 -38.12 -29.49 3.29
N TRP A 5 -38.86 -28.82 4.18
CA TRP A 5 -38.56 -27.44 4.58
C TRP A 5 -37.34 -27.32 5.52
N ARG A 6 -37.10 -28.32 6.36
CA ARG A 6 -35.88 -28.38 7.20
C ARG A 6 -34.60 -28.50 6.36
N ASN A 7 -34.65 -29.28 5.28
CA ASN A 7 -33.49 -29.46 4.40
C ASN A 7 -33.22 -28.22 3.54
N ALA A 8 -34.28 -27.54 3.10
CA ALA A 8 -34.16 -26.27 2.38
C ALA A 8 -33.48 -25.17 3.23
N ALA A 9 -33.83 -25.08 4.52
CA ALA A 9 -33.21 -24.11 5.43
C ALA A 9 -31.72 -24.40 5.69
N ALA A 10 -31.34 -25.68 5.83
CA ALA A 10 -29.95 -26.08 6.02
C ALA A 10 -29.07 -25.79 4.78
N MET A 11 -29.64 -25.91 3.57
CA MET A 11 -28.94 -25.67 2.31
C MET A 11 -28.73 -24.17 2.05
N LEU A 12 -29.68 -23.31 2.47
CA LEU A 12 -29.55 -21.86 2.39
C LEU A 12 -28.49 -21.31 3.37
N ALA A 13 -28.34 -21.94 4.55
CA ALA A 13 -27.32 -21.57 5.52
C ALA A 13 -25.88 -21.88 5.06
N LEU A 14 -25.67 -22.96 4.27
CA LEU A 14 -24.37 -23.25 3.66
C LEU A 14 -23.98 -22.23 2.58
N LEU A 15 -24.95 -21.71 1.83
CA LEU A 15 -24.71 -20.71 0.78
C LEU A 15 -24.46 -19.30 1.33
N ALA A 16 -24.96 -18.98 2.54
CA ALA A 16 -24.77 -17.68 3.18
C ALA A 16 -23.35 -17.49 3.78
N GLY A 17 -22.62 -18.58 4.04
CA GLY A 17 -21.24 -18.53 4.56
C GLY A 17 -20.16 -18.34 3.50
N ALA A 18 -20.51 -18.42 2.20
CA ALA A 18 -19.57 -18.34 1.08
C ALA A 18 -19.43 -16.92 0.52
N ASN A 19 -19.55 -15.89 1.37
CA ASN A 19 -19.01 -14.58 1.03
C ASN A 19 -17.49 -14.65 1.24
N GLU A 20 -16.79 -15.33 0.34
CA GLU A 20 -15.36 -15.11 0.18
C GLU A 20 -15.22 -13.61 -0.08
N ALA A 21 -14.55 -12.91 0.84
CA ALA A 21 -14.18 -11.53 0.63
C ALA A 21 -13.36 -11.48 -0.66
N LEU A 22 -14.00 -11.06 -1.76
CA LEU A 22 -13.31 -10.67 -2.97
C LEU A 22 -12.41 -9.51 -2.55
N ALA A 23 -11.16 -9.82 -2.25
CA ALA A 23 -10.13 -8.82 -2.10
C ALA A 23 -10.06 -8.12 -3.46
N ASP A 24 -10.55 -6.89 -3.52
CA ASP A 24 -10.34 -6.00 -4.66
C ASP A 24 -8.81 -5.85 -4.78
N GLU A 25 -8.20 -6.60 -5.68
CA GLU A 25 -6.77 -6.52 -5.99
C GLU A 25 -6.52 -5.13 -6.60
N LYS A 26 -6.31 -4.16 -5.70
CA LYS A 26 -6.13 -2.78 -6.08
C LYS A 26 -4.70 -2.61 -6.54
N GLU A 27 -4.50 -2.71 -7.86
CA GLU A 27 -3.28 -2.29 -8.54
C GLU A 27 -2.99 -0.82 -8.21
N ALA A 28 -2.08 -0.58 -7.27
CA ALA A 28 -1.72 0.74 -6.77
C ALA A 28 -0.21 0.96 -6.93
N TRP A 29 0.16 1.93 -7.75
CA TRP A 29 1.55 2.29 -8.02
C TRP A 29 1.84 3.66 -7.40
N SER A 30 2.82 3.72 -6.49
CA SER A 30 3.26 4.97 -5.85
C SER A 30 4.65 5.36 -6.33
N LEU A 31 4.80 6.62 -6.77
CA LEU A 31 6.08 7.24 -7.04
C LEU A 31 6.57 7.97 -5.80
N PHE A 32 7.84 7.79 -5.46
CA PHE A 32 8.51 8.58 -4.42
C PHE A 32 9.55 9.46 -5.09
N VAL A 33 9.43 10.77 -4.88
CA VAL A 33 10.28 11.78 -5.52
C VAL A 33 10.97 12.60 -4.44
N SER A 34 12.31 12.55 -4.41
CA SER A 34 13.08 13.46 -3.55
C SER A 34 13.24 14.80 -4.25
N ASP A 35 13.08 15.87 -3.50
CA ASP A 35 13.53 17.18 -3.95
C ASP A 35 15.07 17.19 -4.04
N HIS A 36 15.59 17.93 -5.02
CA HIS A 36 17.03 18.02 -5.27
C HIS A 36 17.76 18.88 -4.21
N ALA A 37 17.08 19.88 -3.64
CA ALA A 37 17.66 20.85 -2.71
C ALA A 37 17.00 20.81 -1.32
N ALA A 38 15.68 20.68 -1.26
CA ALA A 38 14.95 20.61 -0.01
C ALA A 38 15.04 19.19 0.60
N PRO A 39 15.07 19.07 1.94
CA PRO A 39 15.08 17.78 2.62
C PRO A 39 13.68 17.17 2.69
N THR A 40 13.06 16.98 1.53
CA THR A 40 11.65 16.61 1.39
C THR A 40 11.48 15.54 0.32
N ILE A 41 10.65 14.54 0.62
CA ILE A 41 10.25 13.49 -0.31
C ILE A 41 8.74 13.54 -0.47
N THR A 42 8.25 13.49 -1.70
CA THR A 42 6.81 13.48 -2.01
C THR A 42 6.42 12.12 -2.57
N ALA A 43 5.37 11.53 -2.01
CA ALA A 43 4.70 10.36 -2.55
C ALA A 43 3.54 10.79 -3.45
N ILE A 44 3.46 10.20 -4.64
CA ILE A 44 2.50 10.54 -5.69
C ILE A 44 1.87 9.25 -6.19
N ASP A 45 0.55 9.25 -6.36
CA ASP A 45 -0.16 8.18 -7.02
C ASP A 45 0.18 8.20 -8.52
N ALA A 46 0.77 7.12 -9.03
CA ALA A 46 1.34 7.09 -10.36
C ALA A 46 0.27 7.12 -11.47
N VAL A 47 -0.98 6.79 -11.15
CA VAL A 47 -2.07 6.72 -12.12
C VAL A 47 -2.76 8.08 -12.25
N SER A 48 -3.15 8.67 -11.12
CA SER A 48 -3.86 9.94 -11.05
C SER A 48 -2.94 11.16 -11.02
N GLY A 49 -1.65 10.99 -10.67
CA GLY A 49 -0.74 12.09 -10.38
C GLY A 49 -1.04 12.81 -9.06
N GLY A 50 -1.99 12.31 -8.27
CA GLY A 50 -2.38 12.91 -7.01
C GLY A 50 -1.29 12.79 -5.95
N LYS A 51 -1.04 13.86 -5.19
CA LYS A 51 -0.13 13.80 -4.04
C LYS A 51 -0.74 12.93 -2.95
N ILE A 52 -0.05 11.85 -2.59
CA ILE A 52 -0.41 10.96 -1.47
C ILE A 52 0.05 11.59 -0.15
N GLY A 53 1.28 12.11 -0.13
CA GLY A 53 1.85 12.65 1.08
C GLY A 53 3.26 13.20 0.90
N THR A 54 3.81 13.74 1.98
CA THR A 54 5.14 14.32 2.02
C THR A 54 5.85 13.88 3.28
N PHE A 55 7.14 13.56 3.16
CA PHE A 55 8.01 13.16 4.26
C PHE A 55 9.15 14.17 4.38
N SER A 56 9.30 14.78 5.56
CA SER A 56 10.48 15.55 5.88
C SER A 56 11.61 14.62 6.32
N VAL A 57 12.79 14.84 5.77
CA VAL A 57 14.02 14.11 6.10
C VAL A 57 15.09 15.09 6.58
N LYS A 58 16.32 14.62 6.85
CA LYS A 58 17.39 15.48 7.41
C LYS A 58 18.22 16.19 6.33
N GLY A 59 18.16 15.73 5.09
CA GLY A 59 18.88 16.31 3.94
C GLY A 59 18.32 15.82 2.60
N PRO A 60 18.77 16.37 1.47
CA PRO A 60 18.46 15.82 0.15
C PRO A 60 18.83 14.34 0.08
N ALA A 61 17.99 13.54 -0.57
CA ALA A 61 18.10 12.09 -0.55
C ALA A 61 18.18 11.47 -1.95
N THR A 62 19.02 10.45 -2.09
CA THR A 62 18.88 9.48 -3.17
C THR A 62 17.98 8.34 -2.70
N LEU A 63 17.04 7.93 -3.55
CA LEU A 63 16.00 6.96 -3.18
C LEU A 63 16.30 5.59 -3.78
N HIS A 64 16.16 4.55 -2.96
CA HIS A 64 16.26 3.15 -3.38
C HIS A 64 15.06 2.37 -2.87
N ARG A 65 14.42 1.58 -3.73
CA ARG A 65 13.39 0.64 -3.30
C ARG A 65 14.00 -0.64 -2.77
N SER A 66 13.37 -1.24 -1.77
CA SER A 66 13.54 -2.65 -1.45
C SER A 66 13.11 -3.53 -2.63
N ALA A 67 13.66 -4.75 -2.71
CA ALA A 67 13.30 -5.73 -3.73
C ALA A 67 11.80 -6.05 -3.72
N SER A 68 11.20 -6.18 -2.53
CA SER A 68 9.76 -6.40 -2.37
C SER A 68 8.91 -5.17 -2.66
N GLY A 69 9.50 -3.97 -2.73
CA GLY A 69 8.78 -2.72 -2.87
C GLY A 69 8.09 -2.22 -1.60
N ARG A 70 8.12 -2.96 -0.48
CA ARG A 70 7.45 -2.57 0.79
C ARG A 70 8.11 -1.39 1.51
N ALA A 71 9.36 -1.11 1.18
CA ALA A 71 10.13 0.00 1.73
C ALA A 71 10.89 0.79 0.66
N VAL A 72 11.03 2.09 0.91
CA VAL A 72 11.91 3.03 0.20
C VAL A 72 12.95 3.56 1.18
N PHE A 73 14.22 3.44 0.82
CA PHE A 73 15.36 3.95 1.60
C PHE A 73 15.80 5.30 1.03
N ALA A 74 15.76 6.32 1.87
CA ALA A 74 16.23 7.67 1.58
C ALA A 74 17.64 7.87 2.15
N VAL A 75 18.64 7.68 1.30
CA VAL A 75 20.06 7.84 1.64
C VAL A 75 20.42 9.31 1.58
N GLN A 76 20.76 9.91 2.73
CA GLN A 76 21.02 11.34 2.87
C GLN A 76 22.50 11.53 3.20
N GLY A 77 23.35 11.46 2.17
CA GLY A 77 24.81 11.42 2.32
C GLY A 77 25.38 12.55 3.17
N THR A 78 25.02 13.80 2.87
CA THR A 78 25.47 14.98 3.61
C THR A 78 24.97 15.01 5.06
N ALA A 79 23.80 14.43 5.33
CA ALA A 79 23.24 14.34 6.68
C ALA A 79 23.70 13.09 7.46
N GLY A 80 24.50 12.22 6.83
CA GLY A 80 25.04 11.00 7.47
C GLY A 80 23.98 10.02 7.94
N THR A 81 22.82 9.97 7.29
CA THR A 81 21.69 9.15 7.75
C THR A 81 20.94 8.48 6.60
N VAL A 82 20.22 7.40 6.92
CA VAL A 82 19.30 6.72 6.01
C VAL A 82 17.95 6.60 6.69
N THR A 83 16.90 7.08 6.04
CA THR A 83 15.52 6.94 6.51
C THR A 83 14.84 5.83 5.73
N ALA A 84 14.21 4.88 6.43
CA ALA A 84 13.35 3.89 5.81
C ALA A 84 11.89 4.37 5.85
N ILE A 85 11.22 4.36 4.69
CA ILE A 85 9.84 4.76 4.52
C ILE A 85 9.04 3.52 4.11
N SER A 86 7.97 3.21 4.82
CA SER A 86 7.01 2.19 4.38
C SER A 86 6.28 2.69 3.14
N SER A 87 6.22 1.88 2.08
CA SER A 87 5.49 2.22 0.86
C SER A 87 3.98 1.97 0.98
N GLY A 88 3.55 1.30 2.05
CA GLY A 88 2.16 0.85 2.22
C GLY A 88 1.82 -0.46 1.49
N ILE A 89 2.76 -1.04 0.73
CA ILE A 89 2.60 -2.36 0.12
C ILE A 89 2.84 -3.44 1.18
N ALA A 90 1.88 -4.38 1.32
CA ALA A 90 1.86 -5.41 2.36
C ALA A 90 2.33 -6.79 1.91
#